data_AF-A0AAV2RYV3-F1
#
_entry.id   AF-A0AAV2RYV3-F1
#
_cell.length_a   1.000
_cell.length_b   1.000
_cell.length_c   1.000
_cell.angle_alpha   90.00
_cell.angle_beta   90.00
_cell.angle_gamma   90.00
#
_symmetry.space_group_name_H-M   'P 1'
#
loop_
_entity.id
_entity.type
_entity.pdbx_description
1 polymer ?
#
loop_
_entity_poly.entity_id
_entity_poly.type
_entity_poly.pdbx_seq_one_letter_code
_entity_poly.pdbx_strand_id
1 'polypeptide(L)'
;QERLHLKDPFLPPLRDLQGATLTAAIMSGWGHLERDYKHNSGQILGGRQGRLWGRIADSIKVDLKVLRAPTTLSKAENGSWGGPIGFMERWEADIAVGAYSLLPERTEGMDFTNYIAVTGVPFLTKLPTPIKSA
;
A
#
# COMPACT_ATOMS: atom_id res chain seq x y z
N GLN A 1 -22.08 37.16 11.18
CA GLN A 1 -20.93 36.27 11.47
C GLN A 1 -21.50 34.88 11.69
N GLU A 2 -21.63 34.11 10.62
CA GLU A 2 -22.29 32.80 10.61
C GLU A 2 -21.21 31.74 10.39
N ARG A 3 -21.04 30.83 11.35
CA ARG A 3 -20.11 29.70 11.22
C ARG A 3 -20.71 28.72 10.21
N LEU A 4 -20.11 28.64 9.02
CA LEU A 4 -20.33 27.53 8.10
C LEU A 4 -19.92 26.22 8.79
N HIS A 5 -20.92 25.45 9.24
CA HIS A 5 -20.76 24.02 9.43
C HIS A 5 -20.63 23.38 8.05
N LEU A 6 -19.38 23.19 7.59
CA LEU A 6 -19.10 22.17 6.58
C LEU A 6 -19.46 20.82 7.19
N LYS A 7 -20.66 20.34 6.87
CA LYS A 7 -20.96 18.91 6.92
C LYS A 7 -20.14 18.29 5.79
N ASP A 8 -19.02 17.66 6.12
CA ASP A 8 -18.25 16.86 5.17
C ASP A 8 -19.21 15.85 4.49
N PRO A 9 -19.43 15.94 3.17
CA PRO A 9 -20.11 14.89 2.45
C PRO A 9 -19.06 13.82 2.10
N PHE A 10 -19.41 12.55 2.21
CA PHE A 10 -18.62 11.40 1.75
C PHE A 10 -17.59 10.76 2.68
N LEU A 11 -17.96 10.49 3.93
CA LEU A 11 -17.60 9.19 4.50
C LEU A 11 -18.85 8.60 5.16
N PRO A 12 -19.39 7.44 4.71
CA PRO A 12 -20.38 6.73 5.50
C PRO A 12 -19.81 6.51 6.91
N PRO A 13 -20.66 6.46 7.95
CA PRO A 13 -20.17 6.15 9.29
C PRO A 13 -19.38 4.84 9.22
N LEU A 14 -18.17 4.80 9.80
CA LEU A 14 -17.24 3.65 9.83
C LEU A 14 -17.84 2.35 10.43
N ARG A 15 -19.14 2.34 10.74
CA ARG A 15 -19.93 1.20 11.15
C ARG A 15 -20.33 0.29 9.98
N ASP A 16 -20.32 0.78 8.74
CA ASP A 16 -20.84 0.03 7.58
C ASP A 16 -19.87 -1.04 7.03
N LEU A 17 -18.64 -1.12 7.56
CA LEU A 17 -17.64 -2.11 7.15
C LEU A 17 -17.36 -3.17 8.23
N GLN A 18 -18.06 -3.11 9.37
CA GLN A 18 -17.83 -4.06 10.46
C GLN A 18 -18.18 -5.49 10.02
N GLY A 19 -17.18 -6.38 10.06
CA GLY A 19 -17.32 -7.77 9.63
C GLY A 19 -17.24 -8.01 8.12
N ALA A 20 -16.95 -6.96 7.33
CA ALA A 20 -16.63 -7.15 5.92
C ALA A 20 -15.21 -7.75 5.77
N THR A 21 -15.01 -8.59 4.76
CA THR A 21 -13.67 -9.06 4.38
C THR A 21 -13.14 -8.17 3.26
N LEU A 22 -11.94 -7.62 3.47
CA LEU A 22 -11.22 -6.83 2.50
C LEU A 22 -10.03 -7.63 1.97
N THR A 23 -9.93 -7.74 0.65
CA THR A 23 -8.84 -8.43 -0.05
C THR A 23 -7.73 -7.44 -0.40
N ALA A 24 -6.59 -7.56 0.28
CA ALA A 24 -5.43 -6.71 0.04
C ALA A 24 -4.38 -7.41 -0.83
N ALA A 25 -4.03 -6.79 -1.96
CA ALA A 25 -2.87 -7.15 -2.76
C ALA A 25 -1.59 -6.58 -2.13
N ILE A 26 -0.58 -7.42 -1.97
CA ILE A 26 0.74 -7.02 -1.50
C ILE A 26 1.83 -7.53 -2.43
N MET A 27 2.92 -6.77 -2.53
CA MET A 27 4.10 -7.21 -3.24
C MET A 27 4.92 -8.19 -2.38
N SER A 28 5.30 -9.33 -2.94
CA SER A 28 6.15 -10.31 -2.26
C SER A 28 7.60 -9.82 -2.13
N GLY A 29 8.29 -10.17 -1.04
CA GLY A 29 9.76 -10.04 -0.93
C GLY A 29 10.33 -8.65 -0.66
N TRP A 30 9.52 -7.59 -0.50
CA TRP A 30 10.01 -6.26 -0.13
C TRP A 30 9.89 -6.02 1.38
N GLY A 31 10.99 -5.66 2.05
CA GLY A 31 11.09 -5.47 3.51
C GLY A 31 10.21 -4.36 4.12
N HIS A 32 9.36 -3.72 3.31
CA HIS A 32 8.30 -2.83 3.78
C HIS A 32 7.08 -3.59 4.33
N LEU A 33 6.93 -4.86 3.94
CA LEU A 33 5.92 -5.80 4.43
C LEU A 33 6.63 -7.07 4.88
N GLU A 34 7.05 -7.12 6.14
CA GLU A 34 7.66 -8.33 6.72
C GLU A 34 6.58 -9.31 7.16
N ARG A 35 6.87 -10.61 7.03
CA ARG A 35 6.12 -11.82 7.45
C ARG A 35 4.72 -11.61 8.03
N ASP A 36 3.74 -12.31 7.44
CA ASP A 36 2.41 -12.45 8.03
C ASP A 36 2.54 -13.08 9.42
N TYR A 37 1.94 -12.45 10.42
CA TYR A 37 1.63 -13.13 11.67
C TYR A 37 0.18 -13.58 11.58
N LYS A 38 -0.06 -14.89 11.62
CA LYS A 38 -1.41 -15.40 11.89
C LYS A 38 -1.74 -15.05 13.33
N HIS A 39 -2.73 -14.21 13.53
CA HIS A 39 -3.42 -14.08 14.80
C HIS A 39 -4.81 -14.71 14.65
N ASN A 40 -5.43 -15.12 15.76
CA ASN A 40 -6.64 -15.96 15.80
C ASN A 40 -7.88 -15.38 15.08
N SER A 41 -7.78 -14.18 14.49
CA SER A 41 -8.81 -13.48 13.73
C SER A 41 -8.47 -13.19 12.25
N GLY A 42 -7.26 -13.51 11.76
CA GLY A 42 -6.89 -13.22 10.36
C GLY A 42 -5.39 -13.12 10.07
N GLN A 43 -5.04 -12.83 8.82
CA GLN A 43 -3.66 -12.53 8.41
C GLN A 43 -3.29 -11.09 8.81
N ILE A 44 -2.23 -10.89 9.59
CA ILE A 44 -1.68 -9.57 9.92
C ILE A 44 -0.47 -9.27 9.05
N LEU A 45 -0.48 -8.13 8.36
CA LEU A 45 0.68 -7.62 7.61
C LEU A 45 1.73 -7.02 8.57
N GLY A 46 2.97 -7.52 8.55
CA GLY A 46 4.09 -6.91 9.26
C GLY A 46 4.78 -5.80 8.46
N GLY A 47 5.94 -5.33 8.93
CA GLY A 47 6.63 -4.17 8.36
C GLY A 47 5.96 -2.82 8.68
N ARG A 48 6.56 -1.71 8.23
CA ARG A 48 6.06 -0.36 8.57
C ARG A 48 4.68 -0.11 7.98
N GLN A 49 4.48 -0.46 6.71
CA GLN A 49 3.22 -0.25 5.99
C GLN A 49 2.15 -1.23 6.46
N GLY A 50 2.51 -2.49 6.72
CA GLY A 50 1.58 -3.49 7.22
C GLY A 50 1.03 -3.14 8.61
N ARG A 51 1.89 -2.64 9.51
CA ARG A 51 1.43 -2.15 10.83
C ARG A 51 0.52 -0.93 10.74
N LEU A 52 0.76 -0.02 9.80
CA LEU A 52 -0.13 1.12 9.58
C LEU A 52 -1.49 0.63 9.07
N TRP A 53 -1.48 -0.26 8.08
CA TRP A 53 -2.71 -0.85 7.55
C TRP A 53 -3.48 -1.64 8.60
N GLY A 54 -2.80 -2.42 9.44
CA GLY A 54 -3.44 -3.15 10.55
C GLY A 54 -4.21 -2.22 11.48
N ARG A 55 -3.67 -1.05 11.83
CA ARG A 55 -4.39 -0.06 12.64
C ARG A 55 -5.62 0.51 11.93
N ILE A 56 -5.56 0.70 10.61
CA ILE A 56 -6.71 1.16 9.83
C ILE A 56 -7.78 0.06 9.84
N ALA A 57 -7.40 -1.18 9.48
CA ALA A 57 -8.28 -2.34 9.46
C ALA A 57 -8.96 -2.57 10.82
N ASP A 58 -8.21 -2.50 11.92
CA ASP A 58 -8.74 -2.61 13.29
C ASP A 58 -9.74 -1.49 13.61
N SER A 59 -9.45 -0.26 13.18
CA SER A 59 -10.32 0.88 13.47
C SER A 59 -11.65 0.83 12.70
N ILE A 60 -11.65 0.21 11.51
CA ILE A 60 -12.85 0.00 10.69
C ILE A 60 -13.46 -1.40 10.87
N LYS A 61 -12.82 -2.26 11.68
CA LYS A 61 -13.22 -3.64 12.01
C LYS A 61 -13.51 -4.53 10.79
N VAL A 62 -12.60 -4.50 9.81
CA VAL A 62 -12.63 -5.41 8.66
C VAL A 62 -11.69 -6.59 8.86
N ASP A 63 -12.07 -7.74 8.34
CA ASP A 63 -11.18 -8.89 8.22
C ASP A 63 -10.30 -8.74 6.98
N LEU A 64 -9.04 -9.15 7.08
CA LEU A 64 -8.09 -9.02 5.99
C LEU A 64 -7.79 -10.37 5.34
N LYS A 65 -8.01 -10.45 4.02
CA LYS A 65 -7.49 -11.51 3.16
C LYS A 65 -6.33 -10.96 2.34
N VAL A 66 -5.19 -11.64 2.33
CA VAL A 66 -4.00 -11.15 1.63
C VAL A 66 -3.76 -11.95 0.34
N LEU A 67 -3.65 -11.24 -0.79
CA LEU A 67 -3.14 -11.76 -2.05
C LEU A 67 -1.69 -11.34 -2.24
N ARG A 68 -0.82 -12.31 -2.48
CA ARG A 68 0.60 -12.06 -2.74
C ARG A 68 0.85 -12.00 -4.23
N ALA A 69 1.22 -10.83 -4.70
CA ALA A 69 1.54 -10.61 -6.09
C ALA A 69 3.06 -10.79 -6.34
N PRO A 70 3.46 -11.15 -7.58
CA PRO A 70 4.85 -11.02 -8.03
C PRO A 70 5.35 -9.59 -7.88
N THR A 71 6.68 -9.40 -7.85
CA THR A 71 7.34 -8.08 -7.70
C THR A 71 7.25 -7.16 -8.92
N THR A 72 6.46 -7.52 -9.93
CA THR A 72 6.34 -6.78 -11.17
C THR A 72 5.42 -5.58 -10.98
N LEU A 73 5.95 -4.35 -11.09
CA LEU A 73 5.18 -3.10 -11.04
C LEU A 73 5.25 -2.35 -12.37
N SER A 74 5.24 -3.10 -13.48
CA SER A 74 5.35 -2.60 -14.85
C SER A 74 4.18 -3.07 -15.69
N LYS A 75 3.88 -2.30 -16.73
CA LYS A 75 2.91 -2.63 -17.77
C LYS A 75 3.58 -3.48 -18.84
N ALA A 76 2.96 -4.59 -19.23
CA ALA A 76 3.41 -5.43 -20.33
C ALA A 76 3.09 -4.77 -21.69
N GLU A 77 3.69 -5.25 -22.77
CA GLU A 77 3.49 -4.72 -24.13
C GLU A 77 2.03 -4.76 -24.57
N ASN A 78 1.26 -5.75 -24.09
CA ASN A 78 -0.17 -5.87 -24.34
C ASN A 78 -1.03 -4.89 -23.50
N GLY A 79 -0.40 -3.98 -22.74
CA GLY A 79 -1.08 -3.00 -21.91
C GLY A 79 -1.56 -3.52 -20.56
N SER A 80 -1.36 -4.79 -20.22
CA SER A 80 -1.76 -5.33 -18.91
C SER A 80 -0.75 -5.02 -17.82
N TRP A 81 -1.21 -4.69 -16.61
CA TRP A 81 -0.33 -4.52 -15.46
C TRP A 81 -0.03 -5.84 -14.74
N GLY A 82 1.23 -5.98 -14.31
CA GLY A 82 1.66 -7.02 -13.39
C GLY A 82 1.45 -6.67 -11.92
N GLY A 83 1.75 -7.65 -11.06
CA GLY A 83 1.84 -7.45 -9.61
C GLY A 83 0.54 -6.94 -8.97
N PRO A 84 0.64 -6.14 -7.89
CA PRO A 84 -0.53 -5.62 -7.18
C PRO A 84 -1.44 -4.76 -8.04
N ILE A 85 -0.89 -3.97 -8.98
CA ILE A 85 -1.69 -3.13 -9.89
C ILE A 85 -2.56 -4.01 -10.79
N GLY A 86 -2.00 -5.11 -11.32
CA GLY A 86 -2.78 -6.06 -12.10
C GLY A 86 -3.93 -6.71 -11.34
N PHE A 87 -3.76 -6.99 -10.04
CA PHE A 87 -4.87 -7.49 -9.20
C PHE A 87 -5.97 -6.44 -9.03
N MET A 88 -5.61 -5.16 -8.91
CA MET A 88 -6.59 -4.08 -8.86
C MET A 88 -7.34 -3.93 -10.18
N GLU A 89 -6.65 -3.94 -11.33
CA GLU A 89 -7.29 -3.81 -12.66
C GLU A 89 -8.29 -4.93 -12.95
N ARG A 90 -8.01 -6.14 -12.46
CA ARG A 90 -8.87 -7.32 -12.64
C ARG A 90 -9.91 -7.51 -11.54
N TRP A 91 -10.02 -6.56 -10.61
CA TRP A 91 -10.94 -6.64 -9.46
C TRP A 91 -10.73 -7.89 -8.60
N GLU A 92 -9.49 -8.39 -8.54
CA GLU A 92 -9.10 -9.52 -7.70
C GLU A 92 -8.74 -9.06 -6.28
N ALA A 93 -8.43 -7.78 -6.11
CA ALA A 93 -8.15 -7.14 -4.83
C ALA A 93 -8.91 -5.82 -4.67
N ASP A 94 -9.31 -5.50 -3.45
CA ASP A 94 -10.02 -4.27 -3.08
C ASP A 94 -9.05 -3.12 -2.80
N ILE A 95 -7.82 -3.44 -2.37
CA ILE A 95 -6.76 -2.48 -2.11
C ILE A 95 -5.38 -3.07 -2.40
N ALA A 96 -4.43 -2.24 -2.81
CA ALA A 96 -3.01 -2.58 -2.80
C ALA A 96 -2.32 -1.92 -1.60
N VAL A 97 -1.70 -2.71 -0.72
CA VAL A 97 -0.92 -2.22 0.44
C VAL A 97 0.56 -2.41 0.16
N GLY A 98 1.36 -1.36 0.34
CA GLY A 98 2.78 -1.41 0.07
C GLY A 98 3.41 -0.02 -0.06
N ALA A 99 4.70 0.00 -0.43
CA ALA A 99 5.38 1.22 -0.82
C ALA A 99 5.31 1.35 -2.34
N TYR A 100 4.38 2.15 -2.84
CA TYR A 100 4.21 2.41 -4.27
C TYR A 100 4.55 3.87 -4.57
N SER A 101 5.39 4.08 -5.60
CA SER A 101 5.63 5.41 -6.14
C SER A 101 4.44 5.83 -7.01
N LEU A 102 3.94 7.05 -6.79
CA LEU A 102 2.99 7.69 -7.69
C LEU A 102 3.73 8.11 -8.97
N LEU A 103 3.47 7.39 -10.05
CA LEU A 103 3.95 7.70 -11.39
C LEU A 103 2.73 7.99 -12.28
N PRO A 104 2.80 8.94 -13.22
CA PRO A 104 1.66 9.30 -14.09
C PRO A 104 1.01 8.08 -14.76
N GLU A 105 1.83 7.17 -15.28
CA GLU A 105 1.40 5.92 -15.92
C GLU A 105 0.56 5.00 -15.00
N ARG A 106 0.71 5.11 -13.67
CA ARG A 106 -0.04 4.31 -12.70
C ARG A 106 -1.33 5.01 -12.27
N THR A 107 -1.39 6.34 -12.36
CA THR A 107 -2.55 7.13 -11.94
C THR A 107 -3.67 7.15 -12.98
N GLU A 108 -3.40 6.72 -14.22
CA GLU A 108 -4.43 6.66 -15.27
C GLU A 108 -5.50 5.59 -15.03
N GLY A 109 -5.21 4.56 -14.21
CA GLY A 109 -6.15 3.46 -13.93
C GLY A 109 -6.42 3.22 -12.45
N MET A 110 -5.81 3.98 -11.54
CA MET A 110 -5.84 3.72 -10.10
C MET A 110 -5.93 5.02 -9.30
N ASP A 111 -6.79 5.00 -8.29
CA ASP A 111 -6.81 6.04 -7.27
C ASP A 111 -5.82 5.71 -6.15
N PHE A 112 -5.10 6.75 -5.71
CA PHE A 112 -4.13 6.64 -4.61
C PHE A 112 -4.60 7.49 -3.42
N THR A 113 -4.31 7.00 -2.21
CA THR A 113 -4.44 7.84 -1.00
C THR A 113 -3.41 8.97 -1.03
N ASN A 114 -3.63 10.01 -0.21
CA ASN A 114 -2.64 11.06 0.02
C ASN A 114 -1.28 10.47 0.45
N TYR A 115 -0.20 11.13 0.06
CA TYR A 115 1.17 10.70 0.34
C TYR A 115 1.38 10.35 1.82
N ILE A 116 1.67 9.08 2.10
CA ILE A 116 2.06 8.61 3.44
C ILE A 116 3.55 8.92 3.70
N ALA A 117 4.36 8.99 2.64
CA ALA A 117 5.76 9.41 2.68
C ALA A 117 6.19 9.99 1.32
N VAL A 118 7.10 10.96 1.34
CA VAL A 118 7.76 11.49 0.14
C VAL A 118 9.22 11.06 0.18
N THR A 119 9.68 10.36 -0.85
CA THR A 119 11.05 9.84 -0.95
C THR A 119 11.64 10.13 -2.33
N GLY A 120 12.89 10.59 -2.40
CA GLY A 120 13.64 10.69 -3.65
C GLY A 120 14.34 9.38 -4.02
N VAL A 121 14.99 9.34 -5.19
CA VAL A 121 15.90 8.25 -5.58
C VAL A 121 17.31 8.60 -5.10
N PRO A 122 17.80 8.03 -3.99
CA PRO A 122 19.15 8.30 -3.53
C PRO A 122 20.16 7.52 -4.38
N PHE A 123 21.30 8.16 -4.69
CA PHE A 123 22.49 7.44 -5.12
C PHE A 123 23.35 7.15 -3.90
N LEU A 124 23.64 5.87 -3.66
CA LEU A 124 24.59 5.46 -2.63
C LEU A 124 25.94 5.19 -3.28
N THR A 125 26.99 5.86 -2.80
CA THR A 125 28.37 5.63 -3.23
C THR A 125 29.20 5.09 -2.07
N LYS A 126 30.31 4.41 -2.39
CA LYS A 126 31.30 4.00 -1.39
C LYS A 126 31.98 5.27 -0.83
N LEU A 127 32.26 5.29 0.47
CA LEU A 127 33.11 6.33 1.06
C LEU A 127 34.50 6.31 0.39
N PRO A 128 35.09 7.48 0.07
CA PRO A 128 36.45 7.54 -0.45
C PRO A 128 37.43 6.88 0.53
N THR A 129 38.32 6.02 0.03
CA THR A 129 39.42 5.50 0.84
C THR A 129 40.37 6.66 1.15
N PRO A 130 40.76 6.91 2.42
CA PRO A 130 41.77 7.91 2.72
C PRO A 130 43.07 7.59 1.97
N ILE A 131 43.59 8.54 1.20
CA ILE A 131 44.93 8.43 0.61
C ILE A 131 45.91 8.50 1.78
N LYS A 132 46.68 7.42 2.01
CA LYS A 132 47.82 7.49 2.92
C LYS A 132 48.86 8.40 2.29
N SER A 133 49.07 9.59 2.85
CA SER A 133 50.23 10.43 2.54
C SER A 133 51.50 9.64 2.90
N ALA A 134 52.35 9.41 1.90
CA ALA A 134 53.69 8.84 2.09
C ALA A 134 54.64 9.89 2.68
#